data_AF-A0A9D9UZS9-F1
#
_entry.id   AF-A0A9D9UZS9-F1
#
_cell.length_a   1.000
_cell.length_b   1.000
_cell.length_c   1.000
_cell.angle_alpha   90.00
_cell.angle_beta   90.00
_cell.angle_gamma   90.00
#
_symmetry.space_group_name_H-M   'P 1'
#
loop_
_entity.id
_entity.type
_entity.pdbx_description
1 polymer ?
#
loop_
_entity_poly.entity_id
_entity_poly.type
_entity_poly.pdbx_seq_one_letter_code
_entity_poly.pdbx_strand_id
1 'polypeptide(L)'
;MDTNASPIERYLTPIAVIVGAGLIALAVAYGQGGSVGTKTPIEGETYAEVLSAAAEANDIDAEVVAAKAEEKRAAYEALIAASRDQGASLGINGTPTVILGNETVAGLDPALLDKLAAATANPVTPSATDLIAKVTTAGEPYVGDPNAPVTMAYYYDYQCGFCHQFMREVMPVIFEQYVTTGKLKIVIKDFQFLSPDSVEGAVYGRALWEVDPTRHFGWFMALGQLDASH
;
A
#
# COMPACT_ATOMS: atom_id res chain seq x y z
N MET A 1 64.11 -6.07 21.25
CA MET A 1 63.30 -5.81 22.45
C MET A 1 62.60 -4.49 22.16
N ASP A 2 61.37 -4.43 21.65
CA ASP A 2 60.24 -5.34 21.80
C ASP A 2 59.42 -5.45 20.52
N THR A 3 59.10 -6.68 20.12
CA THR A 3 58.16 -7.03 19.05
C THR A 3 56.99 -7.76 19.70
N ASN A 4 56.00 -7.03 20.18
CA ASN A 4 54.76 -7.59 20.71
C ASN A 4 53.57 -6.91 20.03
N ALA A 5 53.10 -7.51 18.94
CA ALA A 5 51.72 -7.43 18.51
C ALA A 5 51.31 -8.84 18.03
N SER A 6 50.22 -9.36 18.58
CA SER A 6 49.78 -10.74 18.35
C SER A 6 49.23 -10.91 16.91
N PRO A 7 49.24 -12.14 16.34
CA PRO A 7 48.88 -12.38 14.94
C PRO A 7 47.40 -12.15 14.56
N ILE A 8 46.56 -11.70 15.49
CA ILE A 8 45.10 -11.64 15.32
C ILE A 8 44.62 -10.33 14.66
N GLU A 9 45.42 -9.27 14.65
CA GLU A 9 45.00 -7.97 14.08
C GLU A 9 45.07 -7.89 12.54
N ARG A 10 45.58 -8.92 11.85
CA ARG A 10 45.63 -8.94 10.37
C ARG A 10 44.35 -9.47 9.68
N TYR A 11 43.35 -9.89 10.45
CA TYR A 11 42.11 -10.48 9.90
C TYR A 11 40.82 -9.70 10.24
N LEU A 12 40.90 -8.59 10.97
CA LEU A 12 39.71 -7.81 11.38
C LEU A 12 39.26 -6.74 10.37
N THR A 13 39.91 -6.63 9.21
CA THR A 13 39.57 -5.64 8.17
C THR A 13 39.46 -6.33 6.80
N PRO A 14 38.52 -7.29 6.63
CA PRO A 14 37.43 -7.04 5.69
C PRO A 14 36.08 -7.74 6.00
N ILE A 15 35.88 -8.32 7.19
CA ILE A 15 34.64 -9.08 7.49
C ILE A 15 33.43 -8.15 7.73
N ALA A 16 33.65 -6.92 8.21
CA ALA A 16 32.58 -5.94 8.43
C ALA A 16 31.89 -5.46 7.13
N VAL A 17 32.50 -5.68 5.96
CA VAL A 17 31.92 -5.28 4.67
C VAL A 17 31.01 -6.38 4.08
N ILE A 18 31.18 -7.64 4.49
CA ILE A 18 30.44 -8.77 3.88
C ILE A 18 29.09 -9.01 4.57
N VAL A 19 28.93 -8.68 5.86
CA VAL A 19 27.63 -8.81 6.55
C VAL A 19 26.67 -7.66 6.21
N GLY A 20 27.17 -6.50 5.77
CA GLY A 20 26.35 -5.36 5.33
C GLY A 20 25.77 -5.47 3.91
N ALA A 21 26.29 -6.37 3.08
CA ALA A 21 25.85 -6.53 1.69
C ALA A 21 24.75 -7.60 1.51
N GLY A 22 24.52 -8.46 2.51
CA GLY A 22 23.57 -9.58 2.43
C GLY A 22 22.08 -9.21 2.62
N LEU A 23 21.78 -8.03 3.17
CA LEU A 23 20.39 -7.52 3.30
C LEU A 23 20.01 -6.51 2.21
N ILE A 24 20.98 -6.02 1.45
CA ILE A 24 20.73 -5.09 0.33
C ILE A 24 20.31 -5.86 -0.95
N ALA A 25 20.58 -7.18 -1.00
CA ALA A 25 20.21 -8.02 -2.14
C ALA A 25 18.71 -8.33 -2.27
N LEU A 26 17.85 -7.94 -1.31
CA LEU A 26 16.39 -7.95 -1.50
C LEU A 26 15.85 -6.63 -2.08
N ALA A 27 16.61 -5.53 -2.02
CA ALA A 27 16.21 -4.24 -2.56
C ALA A 27 16.57 -4.07 -4.06
N VAL A 28 17.42 -4.93 -4.61
CA VAL A 28 17.85 -4.87 -6.02
C VAL A 28 16.92 -5.68 -6.95
N ALA A 29 15.94 -6.41 -6.42
CA ALA A 29 14.87 -7.00 -7.23
C ALA A 29 13.81 -5.97 -7.70
N TYR A 30 13.77 -4.77 -7.11
CA TYR A 30 12.83 -3.71 -7.49
C TYR A 30 13.42 -2.67 -8.47
N GLY A 31 14.67 -2.82 -8.92
CA GLY A 31 15.37 -1.81 -9.73
C GLY A 31 15.59 -2.13 -11.23
N GLN A 32 15.17 -3.31 -11.70
CA GLN A 32 15.34 -3.74 -13.10
C GLN A 32 14.14 -4.60 -13.58
N GLY A 33 12.93 -4.35 -13.05
CA GLY A 33 11.69 -4.83 -13.68
C GLY A 33 11.34 -3.87 -14.82
N GLY A 34 11.11 -4.40 -16.02
CA GLY A 34 10.96 -3.65 -17.26
C GLY A 34 10.05 -2.44 -17.13
N SER A 35 10.31 -1.43 -17.97
CA SER A 35 9.33 -0.38 -18.27
C SER A 35 7.96 -1.02 -18.35
N VAL A 36 7.07 -0.69 -17.40
CA VAL A 36 5.65 -0.95 -17.55
C VAL A 36 5.29 -0.28 -18.86
N GLY A 37 5.20 -1.08 -19.92
CA GLY A 37 4.72 -0.61 -21.19
C GLY A 37 3.35 -0.06 -20.88
N THR A 38 3.17 1.24 -21.07
CA THR A 38 1.87 1.86 -21.13
C THR A 38 1.15 1.21 -22.30
N LYS A 39 0.59 0.01 -22.12
CA LYS A 39 -0.54 -0.40 -22.93
C LYS A 39 -1.61 0.59 -22.55
N THR A 40 -1.76 1.61 -23.40
CA THR A 40 -2.99 2.35 -23.46
C THR A 40 -4.11 1.30 -23.53
N PRO A 41 -5.09 1.36 -22.64
CA PRO A 41 -6.25 0.49 -22.68
C PRO A 41 -6.79 0.51 -24.10
N ILE A 42 -7.01 -0.68 -24.67
CA ILE A 42 -7.51 -0.77 -26.04
C ILE A 42 -8.95 -0.25 -26.00
N GLU A 43 -9.30 0.70 -26.86
CA GLU A 43 -10.66 1.26 -26.95
C GLU A 43 -11.68 0.11 -27.04
N GLY A 44 -12.46 -0.10 -25.97
CA GLY A 44 -13.42 -1.20 -25.83
C GLY A 44 -13.12 -2.27 -24.78
N GLU A 45 -12.01 -2.20 -24.04
CA GLU A 45 -11.76 -3.07 -22.88
C GLU A 45 -12.67 -2.71 -21.68
N THR A 46 -13.25 -3.74 -21.05
CA THR A 46 -14.00 -3.63 -19.80
C THR A 46 -13.05 -3.41 -18.63
N TYR A 47 -13.52 -2.77 -17.55
CA TYR A 47 -12.67 -2.56 -16.38
C TYR A 47 -12.17 -3.89 -15.77
N ALA A 48 -12.96 -4.97 -15.85
CA ALA A 48 -12.54 -6.31 -15.43
C ALA A 48 -11.31 -6.84 -16.20
N GLU A 49 -11.20 -6.54 -17.50
CA GLU A 49 -10.03 -6.89 -18.31
C GLU A 49 -8.80 -6.09 -17.87
N VAL A 50 -8.97 -4.81 -17.52
CA VAL A 50 -7.90 -3.97 -16.96
C VAL A 50 -7.39 -4.52 -15.63
N LEU A 51 -8.29 -4.93 -14.72
CA LEU A 51 -7.93 -5.53 -13.43
C LEU A 51 -7.14 -6.82 -13.59
N SER A 52 -7.58 -7.67 -14.53
CA SER A 52 -6.95 -8.96 -14.85
C SER A 52 -5.57 -8.76 -15.49
N ALA A 53 -5.44 -7.86 -16.46
CA ALA A 53 -4.18 -7.53 -17.10
C ALA A 53 -3.16 -6.96 -16.09
N ALA A 54 -3.60 -6.10 -15.17
CA ALA A 54 -2.76 -5.60 -14.09
C ALA A 54 -2.30 -6.73 -13.15
N ALA A 55 -3.13 -7.73 -12.90
CA ALA A 55 -2.76 -8.89 -12.10
C ALA A 55 -1.68 -9.73 -12.81
N GLU A 56 -1.88 -10.08 -14.08
CA GLU A 56 -0.91 -10.83 -14.88
C GLU A 56 0.44 -10.11 -14.97
N ALA A 57 0.43 -8.79 -15.14
CA ALA A 57 1.65 -7.98 -15.18
C ALA A 57 2.45 -7.97 -13.85
N ASN A 58 1.83 -8.43 -12.76
CA ASN A 58 2.43 -8.58 -11.44
C ASN A 58 2.61 -10.05 -11.03
N ASP A 59 2.65 -10.97 -12.00
CA ASP A 59 2.81 -12.41 -11.80
C ASP A 59 1.73 -13.03 -10.88
N ILE A 60 0.49 -12.52 -11.00
CA ILE A 60 -0.69 -13.03 -10.30
C ILE A 60 -1.56 -13.82 -11.28
N ASP A 61 -2.07 -14.97 -10.84
CA ASP A 61 -3.06 -15.75 -11.57
C ASP A 61 -4.42 -15.04 -11.56
N ALA A 62 -4.71 -14.29 -12.63
CA ALA A 62 -5.92 -13.49 -12.75
C ALA A 62 -7.20 -14.35 -12.79
N GLU A 63 -7.14 -15.57 -13.33
CA GLU A 63 -8.29 -16.47 -13.39
C GLU A 63 -8.70 -16.92 -11.97
N VAL A 64 -7.72 -17.27 -11.13
CA VAL A 64 -7.96 -17.63 -9.72
C VAL A 64 -8.57 -16.46 -8.94
N VAL A 65 -8.07 -15.24 -9.16
CA VAL A 65 -8.59 -14.04 -8.48
C VAL A 65 -10.00 -13.70 -8.96
N ALA A 66 -10.25 -13.73 -10.26
CA ALA A 66 -11.57 -13.48 -10.83
C ALA A 66 -12.61 -14.52 -10.35
N ALA A 67 -12.23 -15.81 -10.29
CA ALA A 67 -13.09 -16.85 -9.75
C ALA A 67 -13.41 -16.61 -8.26
N LYS A 68 -12.42 -16.19 -7.46
CA LYS A 68 -12.61 -15.84 -6.04
C LYS A 68 -13.52 -14.61 -5.87
N ALA A 69 -13.32 -13.59 -6.71
CA ALA A 69 -14.12 -12.38 -6.75
C ALA A 69 -15.60 -12.71 -6.98
N GLU A 70 -15.91 -13.58 -7.95
CA GLU A 70 -17.28 -14.01 -8.23
C GLU A 70 -17.85 -14.90 -7.12
N GLU A 71 -17.08 -15.87 -6.62
CA GLU A 71 -17.48 -16.76 -5.52
C GLU A 71 -17.94 -15.99 -4.28
N LYS A 72 -17.22 -14.90 -3.95
CA LYS A 72 -17.40 -14.16 -2.69
C LYS A 72 -17.91 -12.74 -2.89
N ARG A 73 -18.40 -12.38 -4.08
CA ARG A 73 -18.83 -11.03 -4.48
C ARG A 73 -19.71 -10.35 -3.43
N ALA A 74 -20.81 -10.99 -3.03
CA ALA A 74 -21.75 -10.43 -2.05
C ALA A 74 -21.10 -10.16 -0.68
N ALA A 75 -20.13 -10.98 -0.26
CA ALA A 75 -19.40 -10.77 0.98
C ALA A 75 -18.43 -9.58 0.85
N TYR A 76 -17.76 -9.43 -0.29
CA TYR A 76 -16.89 -8.29 -0.55
C TYR A 76 -17.65 -6.98 -0.67
N GLU A 77 -18.77 -6.95 -1.37
CA GLU A 77 -19.63 -5.76 -1.45
C GLU A 77 -20.11 -5.31 -0.07
N ALA A 78 -20.44 -6.24 0.83
CA ALA A 78 -20.81 -5.91 2.20
C ALA A 78 -19.64 -5.28 2.98
N LEU A 79 -18.41 -5.78 2.82
CA LEU A 79 -17.21 -5.21 3.43
C LEU A 79 -16.89 -3.82 2.86
N ILE A 80 -17.01 -3.65 1.55
CA ILE A 80 -16.80 -2.38 0.84
C ILE A 80 -17.78 -1.32 1.35
N ALA A 81 -19.07 -1.67 1.42
CA ALA A 81 -20.10 -0.79 1.96
C ALA A 81 -19.83 -0.43 3.43
N ALA A 82 -19.49 -1.42 4.27
CA ALA A 82 -19.17 -1.18 5.68
C ALA A 82 -17.94 -0.28 5.86
N SER A 83 -16.90 -0.45 5.04
CA SER A 83 -15.71 0.41 5.04
C SER A 83 -16.05 1.85 4.66
N ARG A 84 -16.85 2.05 3.60
CA ARG A 84 -17.30 3.38 3.18
C ARG A 84 -18.15 4.05 4.25
N ASP A 85 -19.12 3.33 4.80
CA ASP A 85 -20.03 3.86 5.82
C ASP A 85 -19.28 4.20 7.11
N GLN A 86 -18.28 3.40 7.50
CA GLN A 86 -17.37 3.73 8.60
C GLN A 86 -16.59 5.02 8.28
N GLY A 87 -15.96 5.12 7.11
CA GLY A 87 -15.25 6.33 6.69
C GLY A 87 -16.13 7.59 6.78
N ALA A 88 -17.37 7.51 6.27
CA ALA A 88 -18.33 8.60 6.33
C ALA A 88 -18.70 8.97 7.77
N SER A 89 -18.90 7.98 8.65
CA SER A 89 -19.15 8.22 10.07
C SER A 89 -17.98 8.87 10.82
N LEU A 90 -16.76 8.72 10.30
CA LEU A 90 -15.53 9.34 10.79
C LEU A 90 -15.28 10.73 10.17
N GLY A 91 -16.21 11.24 9.35
CA GLY A 91 -16.15 12.57 8.74
C GLY A 91 -15.47 12.63 7.38
N ILE A 92 -15.13 11.48 6.78
CA ILE A 92 -14.58 11.43 5.42
C ILE A 92 -15.71 11.73 4.42
N ASN A 93 -15.49 12.75 3.57
CA ASN A 93 -16.44 13.17 2.54
C ASN A 93 -15.86 13.11 1.12
N GLY A 94 -14.66 12.57 0.96
CA GLY A 94 -13.99 12.42 -0.33
C GLY A 94 -12.67 11.66 -0.21
N THR A 95 -12.08 11.38 -1.37
CA THR A 95 -10.82 10.64 -1.51
C THR A 95 -9.84 11.44 -2.38
N PRO A 96 -8.52 11.28 -2.20
CA PRO A 96 -7.86 10.44 -1.20
C PRO A 96 -7.92 11.08 0.19
N THR A 97 -8.22 10.29 1.21
CA THR A 97 -8.18 10.74 2.61
C THR A 97 -7.35 9.77 3.44
N VAL A 98 -6.52 10.32 4.31
CA VAL A 98 -5.72 9.59 5.30
C VAL A 98 -6.27 9.84 6.69
N ILE A 99 -6.35 8.80 7.52
CA ILE A 99 -6.46 8.95 8.97
C ILE A 99 -5.11 8.61 9.60
N LEU A 100 -4.57 9.54 10.40
CA LEU A 100 -3.33 9.40 11.15
C LEU A 100 -3.54 9.96 12.56
N GLY A 101 -3.37 9.12 13.58
CA GLY A 101 -3.64 9.51 14.97
C GLY A 101 -5.09 9.96 15.15
N ASN A 102 -5.29 11.22 15.55
CA ASN A 102 -6.62 11.79 15.79
C ASN A 102 -7.11 12.73 14.66
N GLU A 103 -6.47 12.69 13.49
CA GLU A 103 -6.76 13.62 12.40
C GLU A 103 -7.11 12.89 11.10
N THR A 104 -8.00 13.50 10.32
CA THR A 104 -8.16 13.26 8.89
C THR A 104 -7.29 14.24 8.11
N VAL A 105 -6.52 13.76 7.15
CA VAL A 105 -5.66 14.58 6.28
C VAL A 105 -6.02 14.24 4.83
N ALA A 106 -6.30 15.25 4.00
CA ALA A 106 -6.47 15.00 2.57
C ALA A 106 -5.15 14.47 2.00
N GLY A 107 -5.19 13.45 1.13
CA GLY A 107 -3.97 12.77 0.67
C GLY A 107 -2.98 13.71 -0.03
N LEU A 108 -3.50 14.69 -0.79
CA LEU A 108 -2.68 15.68 -1.50
C LEU A 108 -2.39 16.94 -0.67
N ASP A 109 -2.73 16.94 0.63
CA ASP A 109 -2.33 18.03 1.52
C ASP A 109 -0.81 17.99 1.75
N PRO A 110 -0.07 19.08 1.48
CA PRO A 110 1.37 19.14 1.72
C PRO A 110 1.78 18.82 3.17
N ALA A 111 0.90 19.05 4.15
CA ALA A 111 1.17 18.77 5.56
C ALA A 111 1.23 17.27 5.90
N LEU A 112 0.79 16.38 4.99
CA LEU A 112 0.76 14.94 5.27
C LEU A 112 2.16 14.38 5.59
N LEU A 113 3.17 14.76 4.82
CA LEU A 113 4.53 14.25 5.03
C LEU A 113 5.13 14.75 6.34
N ASP A 114 4.87 16.00 6.73
CA ASP A 114 5.31 16.55 8.02
C ASP A 114 4.63 15.84 9.20
N LYS A 115 3.34 15.54 9.07
CA LYS A 115 2.58 14.79 10.09
C LYS A 115 3.10 13.35 10.23
N LEU A 116 3.42 12.69 9.12
CA LEU A 116 4.03 11.34 9.13
C LEU A 116 5.43 11.37 9.75
N ALA A 117 6.25 12.36 9.42
CA ALA A 117 7.56 12.54 10.03
C ALA A 117 7.44 12.70 11.56
N ALA A 118 6.51 13.55 12.03
CA ALA A 118 6.27 13.75 13.45
C ALA A 118 5.78 12.48 14.17
N ALA A 119 4.79 11.80 13.59
CA ALA A 119 4.21 10.58 14.16
C ALA A 119 5.22 9.43 14.24
N THR A 120 6.08 9.27 13.22
CA THR A 120 7.07 8.18 13.16
C THR A 120 8.35 8.49 13.95
N ALA A 121 8.67 9.76 14.21
CA ALA A 121 9.80 10.14 15.05
C ALA A 121 9.55 9.85 16.54
N ASN A 122 8.31 10.03 17.01
CA ASN A 122 7.90 9.73 18.38
C ASN A 122 6.58 8.95 18.40
N PRO A 123 6.60 7.64 18.09
CA PRO A 123 5.39 6.86 18.04
C PRO A 123 4.71 6.80 19.41
N VAL A 124 3.43 7.11 19.44
CA VAL A 124 2.58 7.00 20.61
C VAL A 124 1.54 5.92 20.36
N THR A 125 1.25 5.11 21.39
CA THR A 125 0.13 4.17 21.32
C THR A 125 -1.17 4.96 21.20
N PRO A 126 -2.01 4.71 20.17
CA PRO A 126 -3.27 5.43 20.03
C PRO A 126 -4.17 5.25 21.25
N SER A 127 -4.75 6.35 21.73
CA SER A 127 -5.82 6.33 22.71
C SER A 127 -7.12 5.81 22.08
N ALA A 128 -8.02 5.24 22.88
CA ALA A 128 -9.35 4.82 22.41
C ALA A 128 -10.18 5.98 21.82
N THR A 129 -9.84 7.22 22.16
CA THR A 129 -10.48 8.42 21.61
C THR A 129 -9.96 8.80 20.23
N ASP A 130 -8.76 8.35 19.87
CA ASP A 130 -8.10 8.71 18.63
C ASP A 130 -8.88 8.16 17.43
N LEU A 131 -8.93 8.94 16.37
CA LEU A 131 -9.65 8.57 15.16
C LEU A 131 -9.15 7.25 14.56
N ILE A 132 -7.83 7.03 14.53
CA ILE A 132 -7.24 5.79 14.02
C ILE A 132 -7.67 4.55 14.82
N ALA A 133 -7.90 4.69 16.13
CA ALA A 133 -8.36 3.60 16.98
C ALA A 133 -9.81 3.18 16.69
N LYS A 134 -10.58 4.03 15.99
CA LYS A 134 -11.96 3.77 15.54
C LYS A 134 -12.02 3.16 14.14
N VAL A 135 -10.89 3.10 13.42
CA VAL A 135 -10.83 2.47 12.10
C VAL A 135 -10.73 0.95 12.25
N THR A 136 -11.59 0.22 11.56
CA THR A 136 -11.47 -1.24 11.48
C THR A 136 -10.27 -1.59 10.60
N THR A 137 -9.30 -2.30 11.18
CA THR A 137 -8.06 -2.72 10.49
C THR A 137 -7.89 -4.24 10.40
N ALA A 138 -8.63 -5.00 11.18
CA ALA A 138 -8.56 -6.47 11.16
C ALA A 138 -9.14 -7.01 9.85
N GLY A 139 -8.37 -7.87 9.16
CA GLY A 139 -8.77 -8.46 7.88
C GLY A 139 -8.69 -7.51 6.67
N GLU A 140 -8.30 -6.26 6.87
CA GLU A 140 -8.14 -5.29 5.80
C GLU A 140 -6.81 -5.48 5.04
N PRO A 141 -6.78 -5.20 3.73
CA PRO A 141 -5.52 -5.12 2.99
C PRO A 141 -4.58 -4.08 3.60
N TYR A 142 -3.30 -4.42 3.71
CA TYR A 142 -2.30 -3.51 4.23
C TYR A 142 -0.93 -3.74 3.59
N VAL A 143 -0.05 -2.75 3.76
CA VAL A 143 1.38 -2.86 3.42
C VAL A 143 2.25 -2.37 4.58
N GLY A 144 3.45 -2.95 4.70
CA GLY A 144 4.42 -2.66 5.75
C GLY A 144 4.51 -3.75 6.82
N ASP A 145 5.34 -3.50 7.83
CA ASP A 145 5.45 -4.40 8.98
C ASP A 145 4.11 -4.44 9.74
N PRO A 146 3.49 -5.62 9.96
CA PRO A 146 2.27 -5.72 10.75
C PRO A 146 2.42 -5.18 12.19
N ASN A 147 3.66 -5.10 12.70
CA ASN A 147 4.02 -4.58 14.00
C ASN A 147 4.62 -3.16 13.95
N ALA A 148 4.52 -2.46 12.82
CA ALA A 148 5.02 -1.09 12.73
C ALA A 148 4.36 -0.21 13.82
N PRO A 149 5.14 0.67 14.47
CA PRO A 149 4.66 1.41 15.64
C PRO A 149 3.62 2.48 15.28
N VAL A 150 3.54 2.89 14.01
CA VAL A 150 2.52 3.82 13.50
C VAL A 150 1.65 3.09 12.47
N THR A 151 0.33 3.27 12.59
CA THR A 151 -0.65 2.83 11.58
C THR A 151 -1.31 4.05 10.95
N MET A 152 -1.40 4.03 9.62
CA MET A 152 -2.13 4.99 8.81
C MET A 152 -3.25 4.26 8.07
N ALA A 153 -4.47 4.80 8.06
CA ALA A 153 -5.54 4.29 7.21
C ALA A 153 -5.68 5.18 5.98
N TYR A 154 -5.64 4.57 4.78
CA TYR A 154 -5.74 5.26 3.50
C TYR A 154 -7.07 4.91 2.83
N TYR A 155 -7.99 5.87 2.76
CA TYR A 155 -9.28 5.74 2.10
C TYR A 155 -9.17 6.18 0.64
N TYR A 156 -9.61 5.28 -0.24
CA TYR A 156 -9.39 5.36 -1.68
C TYR A 156 -10.65 4.96 -2.47
N ASP A 157 -10.76 5.49 -3.68
CA ASP A 157 -11.72 5.05 -4.70
C ASP A 157 -10.97 4.73 -6.00
N TYR A 158 -11.24 3.58 -6.63
CA TYR A 158 -10.55 3.10 -7.84
C TYR A 158 -10.72 3.97 -9.08
N GLN A 159 -11.69 4.88 -9.10
CA GLN A 159 -11.93 5.81 -10.20
C GLN A 159 -11.62 7.27 -9.83
N CYS A 160 -11.00 7.49 -8.67
CA CYS A 160 -10.69 8.83 -8.18
C CYS A 160 -9.38 9.35 -8.76
N GLY A 161 -9.45 10.29 -9.72
CA GLY A 161 -8.27 10.88 -10.35
C GLY A 161 -7.24 11.49 -9.37
N PHE A 162 -7.68 12.15 -8.29
CA PHE A 162 -6.78 12.65 -7.23
C PHE A 162 -6.10 11.53 -6.46
N CYS A 163 -6.74 10.39 -6.37
CA CYS A 163 -6.20 9.24 -5.70
C CYS A 163 -5.12 8.55 -6.57
N HIS A 164 -5.34 8.47 -7.88
CA HIS A 164 -4.29 8.10 -8.84
C HIS A 164 -3.09 9.07 -8.75
N GLN A 165 -3.36 10.38 -8.66
CA GLN A 165 -2.30 11.38 -8.44
C GLN A 165 -1.53 11.10 -7.15
N PHE A 166 -2.22 10.88 -6.03
CA PHE A 166 -1.58 10.55 -4.76
C PHE A 166 -0.71 9.30 -4.85
N MET A 167 -1.17 8.26 -5.56
CA MET A 167 -0.42 7.01 -5.75
C MET A 167 0.82 7.20 -6.64
N ARG A 168 0.80 8.14 -7.58
CA ARG A 168 1.98 8.46 -8.41
C ARG A 168 3.00 9.34 -7.69
N GLU A 169 2.52 10.32 -6.93
CA GLU A 169 3.36 11.43 -6.46
C GLU A 169 3.73 11.33 -4.97
N VAL A 170 2.84 10.82 -4.13
CA VAL A 170 2.99 10.88 -2.66
C VAL A 170 3.23 9.50 -2.05
N MET A 171 2.45 8.49 -2.45
CA MET A 171 2.56 7.13 -1.91
C MET A 171 3.97 6.52 -2.06
N PRO A 172 4.71 6.68 -3.17
CA PRO A 172 6.06 6.14 -3.30
C PRO A 172 7.03 6.74 -2.26
N VAL A 173 6.91 8.05 -2.00
CA VAL A 173 7.70 8.75 -0.98
C VAL A 173 7.37 8.22 0.42
N ILE A 174 6.08 8.03 0.74
CA ILE A 174 5.65 7.46 2.02
C ILE A 174 6.19 6.02 2.17
N PHE A 175 6.08 5.23 1.11
CA PHE A 175 6.50 3.84 1.09
C PHE A 175 8.01 3.72 1.37
N GLU A 176 8.84 4.45 0.62
CA GLU A 176 10.30 4.39 0.75
C GLU A 176 10.81 4.93 2.09
N GLN A 177 10.19 5.97 2.64
CA GLN A 177 10.69 6.61 3.86
C GLN A 177 10.22 5.91 5.14
N TYR A 178 8.99 5.38 5.15
CA TYR A 178 8.34 4.94 6.38
C TYR A 178 7.90 3.48 6.36
N VAL A 179 7.48 2.95 5.21
CA VAL A 179 6.99 1.56 5.13
C VAL A 179 8.15 0.57 5.06
N THR A 180 9.10 0.78 4.13
CA THR A 180 10.27 -0.09 3.98
C THR A 180 11.21 -0.06 5.19
N THR A 181 11.18 1.04 5.96
CA THR A 181 11.96 1.20 7.19
C THR A 181 11.26 0.63 8.44
N GLY A 182 10.08 0.01 8.28
CA GLY A 182 9.32 -0.62 9.36
C GLY A 182 8.64 0.36 10.32
N LYS A 183 8.61 1.65 9.99
CA LYS A 183 8.04 2.71 10.86
C LYS A 183 6.53 2.82 10.71
N LEU A 184 6.01 2.48 9.53
CA LEU A 184 4.61 2.70 9.16
C LEU A 184 3.98 1.44 8.57
N LYS A 185 2.79 1.12 9.07
CA LYS A 185 1.82 0.23 8.45
C LYS A 185 0.73 1.05 7.79
N ILE A 186 0.44 0.79 6.52
CA ILE A 186 -0.65 1.44 5.79
C ILE A 186 -1.77 0.43 5.61
N VAL A 187 -2.94 0.72 6.16
CA VAL A 187 -4.17 -0.05 5.93
C VAL A 187 -4.95 0.60 4.80
N ILE A 188 -5.25 -0.15 3.75
CA ILE A 188 -6.00 0.32 2.58
C ILE A 188 -7.48 0.14 2.88
N LYS A 189 -8.26 1.21 2.74
CA LYS A 189 -9.67 1.26 3.08
C LYS A 189 -10.49 1.63 1.86
N ASP A 190 -11.54 0.84 1.64
CA ASP A 190 -12.49 1.11 0.56
C ASP A 190 -13.36 2.31 0.91
N PHE A 191 -13.44 3.23 -0.04
CA PHE A 191 -14.39 4.32 -0.03
C PHE A 191 -14.94 4.46 -1.45
N GLN A 192 -15.58 3.40 -1.96
CA GLN A 192 -16.05 3.34 -3.35
C GLN A 192 -17.40 4.05 -3.48
N PHE A 193 -17.46 5.16 -4.22
CA PHE A 193 -18.64 6.02 -4.38
C PHE A 193 -18.76 6.68 -5.75
N LEU A 194 -17.72 6.63 -6.60
CA LEU A 194 -17.72 7.36 -7.87
C LEU A 194 -18.46 6.62 -8.98
N SER A 195 -18.25 5.30 -9.14
CA SER A 195 -18.91 4.52 -10.18
C SER A 195 -19.05 3.03 -9.80
N PRO A 196 -19.79 2.23 -10.59
CA PRO A 196 -19.80 0.78 -10.45
C PRO A 196 -18.41 0.15 -10.59
N ASP A 197 -17.55 0.70 -11.45
CA ASP A 197 -16.18 0.21 -11.63
C ASP A 197 -15.32 0.44 -10.38
N SER A 198 -15.63 1.46 -9.57
CA SER A 198 -15.02 1.62 -8.24
C SER A 198 -15.27 0.39 -7.35
N VAL A 199 -16.49 -0.13 -7.38
CA VAL A 199 -16.88 -1.32 -6.62
C VAL A 199 -16.25 -2.57 -7.24
N GLU A 200 -16.21 -2.70 -8.56
CA GLU A 200 -15.59 -3.85 -9.24
C GLU A 200 -14.09 -3.96 -8.91
N GLY A 201 -13.36 -2.84 -8.95
CA GLY A 201 -11.95 -2.79 -8.55
C GLY A 201 -11.74 -3.21 -7.10
N ALA A 202 -12.63 -2.78 -6.20
CA ALA A 202 -12.56 -3.17 -4.80
C ALA A 202 -12.91 -4.65 -4.57
N VAL A 203 -13.90 -5.19 -5.28
CA VAL A 203 -14.24 -6.63 -5.21
C VAL A 203 -13.03 -7.46 -5.65
N TYR A 204 -12.38 -7.10 -6.76
CA TYR A 204 -11.18 -7.78 -7.22
C TYR A 204 -10.01 -7.63 -6.24
N GLY A 205 -9.77 -6.42 -5.71
CA GLY A 205 -8.71 -6.19 -4.72
C GLY A 205 -8.90 -6.99 -3.44
N ARG A 206 -10.15 -7.12 -2.95
CA ARG A 206 -10.49 -7.96 -1.80
C ARG A 206 -10.24 -9.44 -2.08
N ALA A 207 -10.61 -9.92 -3.27
CA ALA A 207 -10.31 -11.28 -3.71
C ALA A 207 -8.80 -11.52 -3.79
N LEU A 208 -8.06 -10.58 -4.37
CA LEU A 208 -6.61 -10.65 -4.49
C LEU A 208 -5.94 -10.70 -3.12
N TRP A 209 -6.42 -9.91 -2.15
CA TRP A 209 -5.88 -9.94 -0.79
C TRP A 209 -6.02 -11.31 -0.12
N GLU A 210 -7.10 -12.04 -0.39
CA GLU A 210 -7.27 -13.40 0.12
C GLU A 210 -6.43 -14.43 -0.63
N VAL A 211 -6.26 -14.26 -1.94
CA VAL A 211 -5.50 -15.19 -2.79
C VAL A 211 -4.00 -15.02 -2.58
N ASP A 212 -3.51 -13.78 -2.63
CA ASP A 212 -2.10 -13.43 -2.52
C ASP A 212 -1.91 -12.04 -1.89
N PRO A 213 -1.91 -11.95 -0.55
CA PRO A 213 -1.71 -10.68 0.14
C PRO A 213 -0.33 -10.06 -0.10
N THR A 214 0.67 -10.86 -0.52
CA THR A 214 2.04 -10.38 -0.72
C THR A 214 2.18 -9.56 -2.00
N ARG A 215 1.38 -9.87 -3.03
CA ARG A 215 1.37 -9.16 -4.31
C ARG A 215 0.29 -8.08 -4.41
N HIS A 216 -0.68 -8.06 -3.49
CA HIS A 216 -1.79 -7.11 -3.48
C HIS A 216 -1.35 -5.65 -3.63
N PHE A 217 -0.37 -5.19 -2.84
CA PHE A 217 0.04 -3.78 -2.89
C PHE A 217 0.72 -3.40 -4.21
N GLY A 218 1.51 -4.31 -4.80
CA GLY A 218 2.13 -4.06 -6.11
C GLY A 218 1.08 -3.89 -7.21
N TRP A 219 0.10 -4.79 -7.25
CA TRP A 219 -1.05 -4.68 -8.15
C TRP A 219 -1.86 -3.40 -7.93
N PHE A 220 -2.17 -3.08 -6.66
CA PHE A 220 -2.89 -1.87 -6.30
C PHE A 220 -2.17 -0.61 -6.81
N MET A 221 -0.85 -0.52 -6.56
CA MET A 221 -0.02 0.57 -7.05
C MET A 221 0.07 0.63 -8.58
N ALA A 222 0.07 -0.50 -9.28
CA ALA A 222 0.06 -0.54 -10.73
C ALA A 222 -1.25 0.04 -11.30
N LEU A 223 -2.40 -0.30 -10.72
CA LEU A 223 -3.69 0.27 -11.12
C LEU A 223 -3.77 1.78 -10.88
N GLY A 224 -3.31 2.26 -9.74
CA GLY A 224 -3.31 3.71 -9.44
C GLY A 224 -2.40 4.53 -10.36
N GLN A 225 -1.51 3.89 -11.13
CA GLN A 225 -0.66 4.53 -12.13
C GLN A 225 -1.29 4.60 -13.52
N LEU A 226 -2.37 3.85 -13.77
CA LEU A 226 -3.15 3.97 -15.00
C LEU A 226 -3.86 5.33 -15.05
N ASP A 227 -4.19 5.79 -16.27
CA ASP A 227 -5.01 6.97 -16.43
C ASP A 227 -6.43 6.70 -15.90
N ALA A 228 -7.00 7.66 -15.18
CA ALA A 228 -8.31 7.53 -14.52
C ALA A 228 -9.48 7.68 -15.50
N SER A 229 -9.24 7.62 -16.82
CA SER A 229 -10.16 7.95 -17.90
C SER A 229 -10.89 6.75 -18.51
N HIS A 230 -11.06 5.67 -17.74
CA HIS A 230 -11.85 4.51 -18.16
C HIS A 230 -13.33 4.71 -17.85
#